data_AF-A0A8C5SHU5-F1
#
_entry.id   AF-A0A8C5SHU5-F1
#
_cell.length_a   1.000
_cell.length_b   1.000
_cell.length_c   1.000
_cell.angle_alpha   90.00
_cell.angle_beta   90.00
_cell.angle_gamma   90.00
#
_symmetry.space_group_name_H-M   'P 1'
#
loop_
_entity.id
_entity.type
_entity.pdbx_description
1 polymer ?
#
loop_
_entity_poly.entity_id
_entity_poly.type
_entity_poly.pdbx_seq_one_letter_code
_entity_poly.pdbx_strand_id
1 'polypeptide(L)'
;MKEKEEVKKALEREKKKKDYLARKMHYLLSTQQIAGIYNSPYRKEPDPWEMQLRKAKPLRHKKKIEKNAMDLPWPIYADSFGFQTMPTLPPIRRQKPQGPFRDTVDVLQQRFKPLEPSVQVVASSSSLQLAQEKQRQEEWRNCIQDEKYVTYLFCFIYYILNLFSLSGMNTDKICVF
;
A
#
# COMPACT_ATOMS: atom_id res chain seq x y z
N MET A 1 -40.15 37.99 -5.16
CA MET A 1 -40.45 36.55 -5.39
C MET A 1 -39.38 35.86 -6.23
N LYS A 2 -38.98 36.41 -7.39
CA LYS A 2 -37.96 35.82 -8.28
C LYS A 2 -36.56 35.65 -7.67
N GLU A 3 -36.08 36.62 -6.89
CA GLU A 3 -34.75 36.55 -6.26
C GLU A 3 -34.61 35.38 -5.26
N LYS A 4 -35.65 35.11 -4.46
CA LYS A 4 -35.64 33.97 -3.51
C LYS A 4 -35.59 32.63 -4.23
N GLU A 5 -36.20 32.56 -5.42
CA GLU A 5 -36.22 31.35 -6.25
C GLU A 5 -34.86 31.11 -6.93
N GLU A 6 -34.21 32.18 -7.39
CA GLU A 6 -32.85 32.12 -7.95
C GLU A 6 -31.81 31.73 -6.90
N VAL A 7 -31.89 32.28 -5.70
CA VAL A 7 -31.03 31.90 -4.57
C VAL A 7 -31.20 30.42 -4.21
N LYS A 8 -32.45 29.93 -4.17
CA LYS A 8 -32.74 28.51 -3.92
C LYS A 8 -32.15 27.61 -5.01
N LYS A 9 -32.27 28.02 -6.27
CA LYS A 9 -31.72 27.29 -7.42
C LYS A 9 -30.19 27.30 -7.44
N ALA A 10 -29.56 28.40 -7.05
CA ALA A 10 -28.11 28.50 -6.89
C ALA A 10 -27.60 27.55 -5.80
N LEU A 11 -28.25 27.54 -4.64
CA LEU A 11 -27.94 26.64 -3.53
C LEU A 11 -28.08 25.16 -3.93
N GLU A 12 -29.11 24.83 -4.69
CA GLU A 12 -29.31 23.46 -5.19
C GLU A 12 -28.21 23.03 -6.18
N ARG A 13 -27.78 23.95 -7.06
CA ARG A 13 -26.64 23.69 -7.96
C ARG A 13 -25.35 23.47 -7.19
N GLU A 14 -25.07 24.26 -6.15
CA GLU A 14 -23.89 24.06 -5.32
C GLU A 14 -23.91 22.73 -4.58
N LYS A 15 -25.05 22.33 -4.00
CA LYS A 15 -25.21 21.02 -3.37
C LYS A 15 -24.93 19.90 -4.37
N LYS A 16 -25.50 19.96 -5.57
CA LYS A 16 -25.25 18.98 -6.65
C LYS A 16 -23.78 18.93 -7.07
N LYS A 17 -23.10 20.08 -7.14
CA LYS A 17 -21.65 20.14 -7.43
C LYS A 17 -20.83 19.45 -6.34
N LYS A 18 -21.12 19.72 -5.06
CA LYS A 18 -20.45 19.10 -3.91
C LYS A 18 -20.67 17.59 -3.90
N ASP A 19 -21.90 17.13 -4.11
CA ASP A 19 -22.23 15.70 -4.19
C ASP A 19 -21.53 15.00 -5.36
N TYR A 20 -21.46 15.65 -6.54
CA TYR A 20 -20.74 15.11 -7.69
C TYR A 20 -19.24 14.99 -7.42
N LEU A 21 -18.63 16.01 -6.83
CA LEU A 21 -17.23 16.00 -6.45
C LEU A 21 -16.95 14.90 -5.42
N ALA A 22 -17.80 14.75 -4.40
CA ALA A 22 -17.68 13.68 -3.42
C ALA A 22 -17.75 12.28 -4.05
N ARG A 23 -18.67 12.05 -5.00
CA ARG A 23 -18.76 10.77 -5.72
C ARG A 23 -17.57 10.51 -6.64
N LYS A 24 -17.02 11.57 -7.27
CA LYS A 24 -15.80 11.48 -8.08
C LYS A 24 -14.62 11.11 -7.18
N MET A 25 -14.44 11.79 -6.06
CA MET A 25 -13.30 11.59 -5.15
C MET A 25 -13.47 10.39 -4.19
N HIS A 26 -14.56 9.62 -4.27
CA HIS A 26 -14.84 8.49 -3.36
C HIS A 26 -13.70 7.47 -3.27
N TYR A 27 -12.93 7.26 -4.34
CA TYR A 27 -11.79 6.34 -4.33
C TYR A 27 -10.64 6.78 -3.42
N LEU A 28 -10.57 8.07 -3.02
CA LEU A 28 -9.56 8.55 -2.08
C LEU A 28 -9.72 8.00 -0.65
N LEU A 29 -10.88 7.42 -0.32
CA LEU A 29 -11.04 6.67 0.94
C LEU A 29 -10.44 5.26 0.86
N SER A 30 -10.18 4.75 -0.35
CA SER A 30 -9.65 3.41 -0.60
C SER A 30 -8.16 3.40 -0.95
N THR A 31 -7.56 4.55 -1.22
CA THR A 31 -6.11 4.70 -1.35
C THR A 31 -5.49 4.77 0.05
N GLN A 32 -4.40 4.03 0.26
CA GLN A 32 -3.59 3.92 1.48
C GLN A 32 -3.92 4.99 2.55
N GLN A 33 -4.62 4.55 3.61
CA GLN A 33 -5.10 5.43 4.67
C GLN A 33 -3.93 6.03 5.45
N ILE A 34 -3.65 7.32 5.27
CA ILE A 34 -2.76 8.07 6.15
C ILE A 34 -3.55 8.40 7.42
N ALA A 35 -3.10 7.89 8.57
CA ALA A 35 -3.72 8.22 9.85
C ALA A 35 -3.61 9.73 10.11
N GLY A 36 -4.73 10.38 10.47
CA GLY A 36 -4.71 11.73 11.04
C GLY A 36 -5.11 12.92 10.13
N ILE A 37 -5.28 12.75 8.82
CA ILE A 37 -5.67 13.90 7.94
C ILE A 37 -7.15 14.28 8.14
N TYR A 38 -8.05 13.29 8.15
CA TYR A 38 -9.50 13.53 8.35
C TYR A 38 -10.00 13.00 9.72
N ASN A 39 -9.38 11.93 10.24
CA ASN A 39 -9.61 11.40 11.59
C ASN A 39 -8.44 11.76 12.51
N SER A 40 -8.27 13.06 12.78
CA SER A 40 -7.31 13.51 13.79
C SER A 40 -7.81 13.10 15.19
N PRO A 41 -7.00 12.43 16.02
CA PRO A 41 -7.39 12.04 17.39
C PRO A 41 -7.70 13.24 18.29
N TYR A 42 -7.34 14.46 17.86
CA TYR A 42 -7.60 15.71 18.57
C TYR A 42 -8.96 16.33 18.24
N ARG A 43 -9.69 15.80 17.25
CA ARG A 43 -11.04 16.27 16.90
C ARG A 43 -12.08 15.34 17.52
N LYS A 44 -13.06 15.92 18.23
CA LYS A 44 -14.17 15.18 18.84
C LYS A 44 -15.16 14.63 17.80
N GLU A 45 -15.25 15.28 16.65
CA GLU A 45 -16.18 14.92 15.58
C GLU A 45 -15.45 14.87 14.23
N PRO A 46 -15.86 13.97 13.32
CA PRO A 46 -15.29 13.87 11.98
C PRO A 46 -15.59 15.14 11.16
N ASP A 47 -14.72 15.44 10.20
CA ASP A 47 -14.89 16.62 9.36
C ASP A 47 -16.20 16.55 8.55
N PRO A 48 -16.93 17.68 8.36
CA PRO A 48 -18.17 17.69 7.59
C PRO A 48 -18.02 17.12 6.16
N TRP A 49 -16.84 17.29 5.56
CA TRP A 49 -16.52 16.73 4.24
C TRP A 49 -16.39 15.20 4.27
N GLU A 50 -15.82 14.64 5.33
CA GLU A 50 -15.70 13.19 5.52
C GLU A 50 -17.08 12.53 5.66
N MET A 51 -17.99 13.17 6.40
CA MET A 51 -19.38 12.71 6.52
C MET A 51 -20.11 12.70 5.18
N GLN A 52 -19.77 13.61 4.26
CA GLN A 52 -20.31 13.62 2.90
C GLN A 52 -19.71 12.50 2.04
N LEU A 53 -18.39 12.29 2.10
CA LEU A 53 -17.70 11.23 1.36
C LEU A 53 -18.17 9.83 1.80
N ARG A 54 -18.37 9.59 3.10
CA ARG A 54 -18.90 8.33 3.64
C ARG A 54 -20.30 8.00 3.10
N LYS A 55 -21.13 9.01 2.80
CA LYS A 55 -22.48 8.83 2.25
C LYS A 55 -22.49 8.67 0.72
N ALA A 56 -21.46 9.17 0.04
CA ALA A 56 -21.39 9.16 -1.41
C ALA A 56 -21.20 7.72 -1.93
N LYS A 57 -21.99 7.31 -2.94
CA LYS A 57 -21.76 6.04 -3.64
C LYS A 57 -20.89 6.27 -4.88
N PRO A 58 -19.95 5.37 -5.20
CA PRO A 58 -19.13 5.47 -6.40
C PRO A 58 -19.95 5.78 -7.66
N LEU A 59 -19.38 6.58 -8.56
CA LEU A 59 -19.97 6.78 -9.88
C LEU A 59 -19.97 5.44 -10.63
N ARG A 60 -21.17 4.86 -10.81
CA ARG A 60 -21.34 3.75 -11.74
C ARG A 60 -21.25 4.33 -13.14
N HIS A 61 -20.16 4.04 -13.85
CA HIS A 61 -20.13 4.28 -15.28
C HIS A 61 -21.22 3.40 -15.90
N LYS A 62 -22.24 4.03 -16.49
CA LYS A 62 -23.14 3.31 -17.41
C LYS A 62 -22.25 2.89 -18.57
N LYS A 63 -21.81 1.64 -18.58
CA LYS A 63 -21.28 1.04 -19.80
C LYS A 63 -22.39 1.21 -20.82
N LYS A 64 -22.16 1.98 -21.89
CA LYS A 64 -22.98 1.81 -23.07
C LYS A 64 -22.82 0.33 -23.40
N ILE A 65 -23.90 -0.43 -23.34
CA ILE A 65 -23.94 -1.74 -23.99
C ILE A 65 -23.99 -1.37 -25.47
N GLU A 66 -22.85 -0.97 -26.01
CA GLU A 66 -22.59 -1.24 -27.41
C GLU A 66 -22.65 -2.77 -27.49
N LYS A 67 -23.49 -3.29 -28.39
CA LYS A 67 -23.48 -4.71 -28.74
C LYS A 67 -22.15 -5.00 -29.42
N ASN A 68 -21.09 -4.98 -28.63
CA ASN A 68 -19.74 -5.29 -29.02
C ASN A 68 -19.63 -6.80 -29.11
N ALA A 69 -18.68 -7.30 -29.89
CA ALA A 69 -18.38 -8.72 -30.12
C ALA A 69 -18.21 -9.60 -28.84
N MET A 70 -18.30 -8.99 -27.65
CA MET A 70 -18.36 -9.59 -26.32
C MET A 70 -19.66 -10.36 -26.00
N ASP A 71 -20.76 -10.14 -26.74
CA ASP A 71 -21.99 -10.93 -26.60
C ASP A 71 -21.87 -12.30 -27.31
N LEU A 72 -20.76 -12.55 -28.02
CA LEU A 72 -20.48 -13.84 -28.62
C LEU A 72 -19.96 -14.82 -27.54
N PRO A 73 -20.29 -16.11 -27.63
CA PRO A 73 -19.70 -17.14 -26.79
C PRO A 73 -18.17 -17.00 -26.73
N TRP A 74 -17.58 -17.16 -25.54
CA TRP A 74 -16.13 -17.05 -25.26
C TRP A 74 -15.18 -17.59 -26.35
N PRO A 75 -15.48 -18.73 -27.03
CA PRO A 75 -14.64 -19.24 -28.12
C PRO A 75 -14.50 -18.28 -29.31
N ILE A 76 -15.55 -17.51 -29.65
CA ILE A 76 -15.60 -16.65 -30.84
C ILE A 76 -14.91 -15.30 -30.57
N TYR A 77 -14.97 -14.83 -29.32
CA TYR A 77 -14.29 -13.62 -28.89
C TYR A 77 -12.75 -13.78 -28.90
N ALA A 78 -12.23 -14.94 -28.49
CA ALA A 78 -10.79 -15.21 -28.44
C ALA A 78 -10.14 -15.23 -29.83
N ASP A 79 -10.83 -15.77 -30.84
CA ASP A 79 -10.38 -15.85 -32.23
C ASP A 79 -10.20 -14.45 -32.86
N SER A 80 -11.07 -13.50 -32.50
CA SER A 80 -11.05 -12.12 -32.99
C SER A 80 -9.80 -11.33 -32.57
N PHE A 81 -9.15 -11.71 -31.47
CA PHE A 81 -7.93 -11.08 -30.97
C PHE A 81 -6.67 -11.92 -31.25
N GLY A 82 -6.78 -13.00 -32.02
CA GLY A 82 -5.68 -13.92 -32.29
C GLY A 82 -5.20 -14.67 -31.03
N PHE A 83 -6.00 -14.71 -29.96
CA PHE A 83 -5.73 -15.58 -28.84
C PHE A 83 -6.03 -17.01 -29.29
N GLN A 84 -4.97 -17.75 -29.63
CA GLN A 84 -5.10 -19.19 -29.85
C GLN A 84 -5.80 -19.78 -28.64
N THR A 85 -6.85 -20.57 -28.87
CA THR A 85 -7.53 -21.30 -27.80
C THR A 85 -6.51 -22.23 -27.18
N MET A 86 -5.93 -21.82 -26.06
CA MET A 86 -4.89 -22.59 -25.39
C MET A 86 -5.48 -23.96 -25.06
N PRO A 87 -4.80 -25.06 -25.43
CA PRO A 87 -5.26 -26.39 -25.07
C PRO A 87 -5.41 -26.45 -23.55
N THR A 88 -6.51 -27.02 -23.08
CA THR A 88 -6.74 -27.22 -21.65
C THR A 88 -5.52 -27.90 -21.07
N LEU A 89 -4.85 -27.22 -20.12
CA LEU A 89 -3.69 -27.80 -19.46
C LEU A 89 -4.09 -29.17 -18.90
N PRO A 90 -3.22 -30.19 -19.01
CA PRO A 90 -3.50 -31.47 -18.42
C PRO A 90 -3.85 -31.25 -16.94
N PRO A 91 -4.86 -31.95 -16.39
CA PRO A 91 -5.22 -31.81 -14.99
C PRO A 91 -3.96 -31.89 -14.14
N ILE A 92 -3.63 -30.78 -13.46
CA ILE A 92 -2.48 -30.73 -12.57
C ILE A 92 -2.80 -31.72 -11.47
N ARG A 93 -2.28 -32.94 -11.60
CA ARG A 93 -2.34 -33.94 -10.54
C ARG A 93 -1.78 -33.26 -9.29
N ARG A 94 -2.33 -33.56 -8.12
CA ARG A 94 -1.83 -33.07 -6.81
C ARG A 94 -0.45 -33.65 -6.52
N GLN A 95 0.53 -33.31 -7.36
CA GLN A 95 1.92 -33.68 -7.21
C GLN A 95 2.47 -32.86 -6.05
N LYS A 96 3.38 -33.48 -5.29
CA LYS A 96 4.14 -32.75 -4.27
C LYS A 96 4.82 -31.57 -4.98
N PRO A 97 4.74 -30.35 -4.42
CA PRO A 97 5.42 -29.21 -5.02
C PRO A 97 6.90 -29.55 -5.19
N GLN A 98 7.46 -29.24 -6.35
CA GLN A 98 8.83 -29.61 -6.70
C GLN A 98 9.80 -28.76 -5.88
N GLY A 99 10.31 -29.32 -4.78
CA GLY A 99 11.30 -28.68 -3.93
C GLY A 99 11.28 -29.21 -2.50
N PRO A 100 12.26 -28.82 -1.68
CA PRO A 100 12.32 -29.15 -0.25
C PRO A 100 11.33 -28.28 0.54
N PHE A 101 10.06 -28.26 0.14
CA PHE A 101 9.03 -27.52 0.85
C PHE A 101 8.67 -28.25 2.15
N ARG A 102 8.64 -27.49 3.24
CA ARG A 102 8.17 -27.98 4.54
C ARG A 102 6.68 -28.27 4.50
N ASP A 103 6.21 -29.11 5.41
CA ASP A 103 4.78 -29.36 5.50
C ASP A 103 4.03 -28.07 5.87
N THR A 104 2.81 -27.96 5.36
CA THR A 104 1.90 -26.84 5.62
C THR A 104 1.69 -26.61 7.11
N VAL A 105 1.62 -27.69 7.89
CA VAL A 105 1.48 -27.63 9.35
C VAL A 105 2.70 -27.00 10.01
N ASP A 106 3.91 -27.40 9.61
CA ASP A 106 5.17 -26.88 10.15
C ASP A 106 5.32 -25.38 9.86
N VAL A 107 4.98 -24.96 8.63
CA VAL A 107 5.03 -23.55 8.22
C VAL A 107 4.08 -22.70 9.06
N LEU A 108 2.87 -23.21 9.33
CA LEU A 108 1.90 -22.50 10.17
C LEU A 108 2.38 -22.42 11.63
N GLN A 109 2.89 -23.51 12.18
CA GLN A 109 3.45 -23.53 13.53
C GLN A 109 4.61 -22.53 13.68
N GLN A 110 5.51 -22.49 12.70
CA GLN A 110 6.62 -21.55 12.70
C GLN A 110 6.13 -20.09 12.65
N ARG A 111 5.10 -19.81 11.86
CA ARG A 111 4.52 -18.46 11.73
C ARG A 111 3.84 -17.98 13.00
N PHE A 112 3.22 -18.88 13.75
CA PHE A 112 2.50 -18.56 14.99
C PHE A 112 3.31 -18.89 16.25
N LYS A 113 4.60 -19.20 16.12
CA LYS A 113 5.47 -19.42 17.28
C LYS A 113 5.52 -18.12 18.10
N PRO A 114 5.17 -18.14 19.40
CA PRO A 114 5.26 -16.96 20.23
C PRO A 114 6.71 -16.49 20.28
N LEU A 115 6.90 -15.17 20.35
CA LEU A 115 8.21 -14.60 20.57
C LEU A 115 8.70 -15.03 21.96
N GLU A 116 9.88 -15.63 22.00
CA GLU A 116 10.59 -15.96 23.24
C GLU A 116 11.71 -14.91 23.40
N PRO A 117 11.42 -13.73 23.99
CA PRO A 117 12.46 -12.72 24.16
C PRO A 117 13.52 -13.24 25.14
N SER A 118 14.75 -13.38 24.66
CA SER A 118 15.92 -13.69 25.49
C SER A 118 16.58 -12.40 25.95
N VAL A 119 16.79 -12.23 27.26
CA VAL A 119 17.59 -11.14 27.82
C VAL A 119 19.01 -11.62 28.05
N GLN A 120 20.00 -10.95 27.47
CA GLN A 120 21.41 -11.20 27.72
C GLN A 120 21.93 -10.18 28.74
N VAL A 121 22.67 -10.65 29.74
CA VAL A 121 23.25 -9.80 30.80
C VAL A 121 24.75 -9.99 30.82
N VAL A 122 25.49 -8.91 30.55
CA VAL A 122 26.95 -8.89 30.62
C VAL A 122 27.38 -7.95 31.74
N ALA A 123 28.13 -8.46 32.71
CA ALA A 123 28.68 -7.68 33.81
C ALA A 123 30.21 -7.60 33.73
N SER A 124 30.76 -6.44 34.05
CA SER A 124 32.19 -6.24 34.20
C SER A 124 32.47 -5.60 35.55
N SER A 125 33.46 -6.11 36.27
CA SER A 125 33.86 -5.62 37.59
C SER A 125 34.58 -4.26 37.53
N SER A 126 35.13 -3.90 36.38
CA SER A 126 35.99 -2.74 36.20
C SER A 126 35.26 -1.49 35.72
N SER A 127 34.47 -1.60 34.65
CA SER A 127 33.75 -0.46 34.08
C SER A 127 32.59 -0.88 33.18
N LEU A 128 31.62 0.02 33.03
CA LEU A 128 30.46 -0.16 32.15
C LEU A 128 30.87 -0.22 30.67
N GLN A 129 31.87 0.55 30.25
CA GLN A 129 32.37 0.54 28.86
C GLN A 129 32.93 -0.84 28.48
N LEU A 130 33.65 -1.50 29.40
CA LEU A 130 34.18 -2.84 29.17
C LEU A 130 33.08 -3.90 29.07
N ALA A 131 31.98 -3.75 29.83
CA ALA A 131 30.82 -4.63 29.70
C ALA A 131 30.15 -4.47 28.32
N GLN A 132 29.97 -3.22 27.86
CA GLN A 132 29.38 -2.92 26.55
C GLN A 132 30.24 -3.39 25.37
N GLU A 133 31.57 -3.32 25.49
CA GLU A 133 32.47 -3.79 24.45
C GLU A 133 32.48 -5.31 24.34
N LYS A 134 32.49 -6.03 25.48
CA LYS A 134 32.34 -7.49 25.50
C LYS A 134 31.02 -7.93 24.87
N GLN A 135 29.91 -7.26 25.20
CA GLN A 135 28.62 -7.55 24.60
C GLN A 135 28.64 -7.35 23.08
N ARG A 136 29.17 -6.22 22.59
CA ARG A 136 29.32 -5.96 21.14
C ARG A 136 30.19 -7.00 20.45
N GLN A 137 31.26 -7.46 21.09
CA GLN A 137 32.12 -8.51 20.54
C GLN A 137 31.40 -9.86 20.43
N GLU A 138 30.60 -10.23 21.42
CA GLU A 138 29.78 -11.45 21.38
C GLU A 138 28.69 -11.38 20.31
N GLU A 139 28.01 -10.24 20.19
CA GLU A 139 27.04 -9.98 19.11
C GLU A 139 27.71 -10.05 17.73
N TRP A 140 28.89 -9.45 17.57
CA TRP A 140 29.66 -9.50 16.33
C TRP A 140 30.04 -10.93 15.93
N ARG A 141 30.48 -11.76 16.89
CA ARG A 141 30.80 -13.18 16.63
C ARG A 141 29.60 -13.99 16.17
N ASN A 142 28.40 -13.62 16.59
CA ASN A 142 27.15 -14.30 16.26
C ASN A 142 26.46 -13.73 15.01
N CYS A 143 27.00 -12.66 14.42
CA CYS A 143 26.43 -12.05 13.23
C CYS A 143 26.75 -12.91 12.00
N ILE A 144 25.72 -13.50 11.37
CA ILE A 144 25.88 -14.33 10.16
C ILE A 144 26.02 -13.46 8.90
N GLN A 145 25.55 -12.20 8.96
CA GLN A 145 25.57 -11.26 7.85
C GLN A 145 26.29 -9.98 8.27
N ASP A 146 27.45 -9.71 7.66
CA ASP A 146 28.20 -8.46 7.85
C ASP A 146 27.67 -7.33 6.95
N GLU A 147 27.02 -7.69 5.84
CA GLU A 147 26.46 -6.73 4.92
C GLU A 147 25.24 -6.05 5.53
N LYS A 148 25.34 -4.73 5.69
CA LYS A 148 24.19 -3.90 6.07
C LYS A 148 23.11 -4.09 5.01
N TYR A 149 21.91 -4.47 5.44
CA TYR A 149 20.75 -4.57 4.55
C TYR A 149 20.43 -3.18 3.97
N VAL A 150 20.93 -2.91 2.77
CA VAL A 150 20.64 -1.67 2.07
C VAL A 150 19.29 -1.84 1.38
N THR A 151 18.26 -1.23 1.95
CA THR A 151 16.96 -1.15 1.28
C THR A 151 17.10 -0.38 -0.04
N TYR A 152 16.36 -0.80 -1.07
CA TYR A 152 16.36 -0.14 -2.38
C TYR A 152 16.04 1.37 -2.30
N LEU A 153 15.30 1.82 -1.27
CA LEU A 153 15.06 3.24 -1.01
C LEU A 153 16.35 4.02 -0.78
N PHE A 154 17.31 3.45 -0.05
CA PHE A 154 18.56 4.13 0.29
C PHE A 154 19.43 4.38 -0.94
N CYS A 155 19.44 3.43 -1.86
CA CYS A 155 20.15 3.56 -3.14
C CYS A 155 19.48 4.61 -4.05
N PHE A 156 18.14 4.69 -4.04
CA PHE A 156 17.39 5.66 -4.83
C PHE A 156 17.60 7.09 -4.33
N ILE A 157 17.63 7.31 -3.01
CA ILE A 157 17.91 8.62 -2.41
C ILE A 157 19.32 9.10 -2.76
N TYR A 158 20.33 8.23 -2.68
CA TYR A 158 21.70 8.58 -3.07
C TYR A 158 21.82 8.96 -4.55
N TYR A 159 21.08 8.26 -5.42
CA TYR A 159 21.10 8.55 -6.86
C TYR A 159 20.41 9.88 -7.17
N ILE A 160 19.26 10.16 -6.54
CA ILE A 160 18.54 11.43 -6.67
C ILE A 160 19.39 12.58 -6.12
N LEU A 161 19.97 12.45 -4.93
CA LEU A 161 20.82 13.51 -4.35
C LEU A 161 22.06 13.80 -5.22
N ASN A 162 22.71 12.78 -5.79
CA ASN A 162 23.81 13.00 -6.74
C ASN A 162 23.36 13.67 -8.04
N LEU A 163 22.20 13.31 -8.58
CA LEU A 163 21.64 13.95 -9.77
C LEU A 163 21.31 15.43 -9.53
N PHE A 164 20.77 15.75 -8.35
CA PHE A 164 20.46 17.12 -7.93
C PHE A 164 21.72 17.95 -7.69
N SER A 165 22.78 17.34 -7.12
CA SER A 165 24.07 18.00 -6.94
C SER A 165 24.76 18.33 -8.27
N LEU A 166 24.61 17.47 -9.29
CA LEU A 166 25.14 17.71 -10.65
C LEU A 166 24.33 18.75 -11.44
N SER A 167 23.04 18.92 -11.12
CA SER A 167 22.14 19.86 -11.81
C SER A 167 22.03 21.23 -11.15
N GLY A 168 22.77 21.48 -10.05
CA GLY A 168 22.82 22.79 -9.38
C GLY A 168 21.49 23.23 -8.77
N MET A 169 20.57 22.30 -8.52
CA MET A 169 19.24 22.60 -8.00
C MET A 169 19.24 22.58 -6.46
N ASN A 170 18.66 23.63 -5.88
CA ASN A 170 18.62 23.88 -4.43
C ASN A 170 17.93 22.72 -3.68
N THR A 171 18.62 22.11 -2.73
CA THR A 171 18.19 20.88 -2.02
C THR A 171 17.09 21.11 -0.98
N ASP A 172 16.76 22.36 -0.67
CA ASP A 172 15.74 22.77 0.31
C ASP A 172 14.30 22.37 -0.05
N LYS A 173 14.06 21.83 -1.25
CA LYS A 173 12.74 21.35 -1.71
C LYS A 173 12.59 19.83 -1.68
N ILE A 174 13.61 19.09 -1.23
CA ILE A 174 13.54 17.63 -1.13
C ILE A 174 12.86 17.27 0.19
N CYS A 175 11.52 17.24 0.20
CA CYS A 175 10.79 16.52 1.24
C CYS A 175 10.94 15.01 1.01
N VAL A 176 11.78 14.38 1.80
CA VAL A 176 11.87 12.92 1.90
C VAL A 176 10.66 12.45 2.73
N PHE A 177 9.80 11.62 2.12
CA PHE A 177 8.75 10.85 2.82
C PHE A 177 9.28 9.47 3.22
#